data_AF-A0A1I8MT79-F1
#
_entry.id   AF-A0A1I8MT79-F1
#
_cell.length_a   1.000
_cell.length_b   1.000
_cell.length_c   1.000
_cell.angle_alpha   90.00
_cell.angle_beta   90.00
_cell.angle_gamma   90.00
#
_symmetry.space_group_name_H-M   'P 1'
#
loop_
_entity.id
_entity.type
_entity.pdbx_description
1 polymer ?
#
loop_
_entity_poly.entity_id
_entity_poly.type
_entity_poly.pdbx_seq_one_letter_code
_entity_poly.pdbx_strand_id
1 'polypeptide(L)'
;MYRLSIKCTRNALSSVTLTKFSVRCLATTTSVDGVLFPTKSDFPSRHIGPRKTDVVSMLDTLGYKSLGELTEKAVPKPIQLQRDLNLDKPLSKYSKIVE
;
A
#
# COMPACT_ATOMS: atom_id res chain seq x y z
N MET A 1 -33.98 36.23 2.20
CA MET A 1 -32.63 35.97 1.63
C MET A 1 -32.27 34.56 2.10
N TYR A 2 -32.36 33.46 1.35
CA TYR A 2 -32.16 33.20 -0.08
C TYR A 2 -33.04 31.98 -0.46
N ARG A 3 -33.79 32.10 -1.55
CA ARG A 3 -34.79 31.12 -2.03
C ARG A 3 -34.07 30.06 -2.88
N LEU A 4 -34.24 28.77 -2.56
CA LEU A 4 -33.81 27.67 -3.43
C LEU A 4 -34.47 27.83 -4.81
N SER A 5 -33.66 27.83 -5.87
CA SER A 5 -34.14 27.82 -7.24
C SER A 5 -33.65 26.56 -7.93
N ILE A 6 -34.52 25.54 -7.92
CA ILE A 6 -34.41 24.34 -8.74
C ILE A 6 -34.77 24.77 -10.16
N LYS A 7 -33.76 24.95 -11.02
CA LYS A 7 -33.97 25.15 -12.45
C LYS A 7 -34.21 23.78 -13.09
N CYS A 8 -35.47 23.36 -13.11
CA CYS A 8 -35.95 22.30 -13.99
C CYS A 8 -35.97 22.84 -15.43
N THR A 9 -35.01 22.43 -16.27
CA THR A 9 -35.08 22.67 -17.71
C THR A 9 -35.52 21.40 -18.42
N ARG A 10 -36.78 21.39 -18.85
CA ARG A 10 -37.31 20.50 -19.88
C ARG A 10 -36.73 20.91 -21.24
N ASN A 11 -36.18 19.96 -21.97
CA ASN A 11 -36.04 19.93 -23.44
C ASN A 11 -35.23 18.67 -23.79
N ALA A 12 -35.45 17.94 -24.87
CA ALA A 12 -36.45 17.93 -25.92
C ALA A 12 -36.38 16.50 -26.51
N LEU A 13 -37.50 16.01 -27.04
CA LEU A 13 -37.57 14.75 -27.76
C LEU A 13 -36.68 14.81 -29.01
N SER A 14 -35.72 13.88 -29.15
CA SER A 14 -35.12 13.55 -30.44
C SER A 14 -35.01 12.04 -30.58
N SER A 15 -35.86 11.51 -31.47
CA SER A 15 -35.81 10.20 -32.15
C SER A 15 -34.49 9.43 -31.97
N VAL A 16 -34.48 8.44 -31.08
CA VAL A 16 -33.38 7.47 -30.99
C VAL A 16 -33.56 6.46 -32.11
N THR A 17 -32.72 6.56 -33.14
CA THR A 17 -32.57 5.55 -34.18
C THR A 17 -32.06 4.25 -33.56
N LEU A 18 -32.70 3.13 -33.90
CA LEU A 18 -32.39 1.79 -33.42
C LEU A 18 -31.08 1.29 -34.05
N THR A 19 -29.93 1.72 -33.55
CA THR A 19 -28.65 1.08 -33.85
C THR A 19 -28.44 -0.08 -32.89
N LYS A 20 -28.50 -1.31 -33.44
CA LYS A 20 -28.04 -2.55 -32.81
C LYS A 20 -26.57 -2.39 -32.42
N PHE A 21 -26.30 -1.83 -31.25
CA PHE A 21 -24.98 -1.84 -30.66
C PHE A 21 -24.90 -3.08 -29.79
N SER A 22 -24.31 -4.14 -30.34
CA SER A 22 -23.93 -5.33 -29.57
C SER A 22 -22.88 -4.89 -28.55
N VAL A 23 -23.32 -4.63 -27.31
CA VAL A 23 -22.43 -4.43 -26.18
C VAL A 23 -21.77 -5.77 -25.91
N ARG A 24 -20.62 -6.02 -26.55
CA ARG A 24 -19.68 -7.03 -26.06
C ARG A 24 -19.15 -6.51 -24.73
N CYS A 25 -19.71 -7.02 -23.64
CA CYS A 25 -19.12 -6.86 -22.32
C CYS A 25 -17.71 -7.47 -22.37
N LEU A 26 -16.69 -6.62 -22.41
CA LEU A 26 -15.30 -7.05 -22.28
C LEU A 26 -15.07 -7.34 -20.80
N ALA A 27 -15.21 -8.59 -20.40
CA ALA A 27 -14.90 -9.04 -19.05
C ALA A 27 -13.40 -8.83 -18.80
N THR A 28 -13.05 -7.79 -18.03
CA THR A 28 -11.72 -7.64 -17.47
C THR A 28 -11.60 -8.67 -16.37
N THR A 29 -10.98 -9.81 -16.65
CA THR A 29 -10.54 -10.73 -15.60
C THR A 29 -9.45 -10.01 -14.83
N THR A 30 -9.82 -9.30 -13.77
CA THR A 30 -8.86 -8.97 -12.71
C THR A 30 -8.37 -10.33 -12.21
N SER A 31 -7.08 -10.62 -12.45
CA SER A 31 -6.44 -11.81 -11.90
C SER A 31 -6.51 -11.69 -10.39
N VAL A 32 -7.52 -12.33 -9.80
CA VAL A 32 -7.56 -12.61 -8.38
C VAL A 32 -6.41 -13.58 -8.11
N ASP A 33 -5.22 -13.04 -7.86
CA ASP A 33 -4.15 -13.74 -7.14
C ASP A 33 -4.60 -13.89 -5.67
N GLY A 34 -5.72 -14.59 -5.48
CA GLY A 34 -6.28 -14.96 -4.20
C GLY A 34 -5.46 -16.11 -3.64
N VAL A 35 -4.31 -15.78 -3.04
CA VAL A 35 -3.60 -16.74 -2.20
C VAL A 35 -4.45 -16.95 -0.95
N LEU A 36 -5.32 -17.97 -0.99
CA LEU A 36 -6.28 -18.33 0.07
C LEU A 36 -5.60 -18.65 1.42
N PHE A 37 -4.28 -18.88 1.40
CA PHE A 37 -3.46 -19.09 2.59
C PHE A 37 -2.26 -18.16 2.54
N PRO A 38 -2.01 -17.32 3.56
CA PRO A 38 -0.83 -16.47 3.57
C PRO A 38 0.42 -17.33 3.40
N THR A 39 1.18 -17.07 2.33
CA THR A 39 2.48 -17.71 2.12
C THR A 39 3.35 -17.38 3.32
N LYS A 40 3.75 -18.42 4.06
CA LYS A 40 4.77 -18.46 5.13
C LYS A 40 5.18 -17.09 5.68
N SER A 41 4.64 -16.72 6.86
CA SER A 41 4.90 -15.43 7.52
C SER A 41 6.38 -15.06 7.53
N ASP A 42 6.70 -13.86 7.03
CA ASP A 42 8.07 -13.35 6.98
C ASP A 42 8.65 -13.18 8.40
N PHE A 43 9.90 -13.57 8.60
CA PHE A 43 10.55 -13.57 9.91
C PHE A 43 10.61 -12.18 10.58
N PRO A 44 10.96 -11.08 9.87
CA PRO A 44 10.99 -9.73 10.43
C PRO A 44 9.66 -9.31 11.06
N SER A 45 8.51 -9.69 10.47
CA SER A 45 7.18 -9.31 10.98
C SER A 45 6.85 -9.91 12.36
N ARG A 46 7.52 -11.01 12.73
CA ARG A 46 7.40 -11.68 14.02
C ARG A 46 8.48 -11.26 15.02
N HIS A 47 9.61 -10.75 14.52
CA HIS A 47 10.76 -10.35 15.34
C HIS A 47 10.71 -8.87 15.72
N ILE A 48 10.27 -8.01 14.80
CA ILE A 48 10.10 -6.58 15.03
C ILE A 48 8.76 -6.36 15.73
N GLY A 49 8.81 -5.97 17.00
CA GLY A 49 7.64 -5.74 17.84
C GLY A 49 6.76 -4.59 17.35
N PRO A 50 7.30 -3.36 17.22
CA PRO A 50 6.52 -2.19 16.80
C PRO A 50 5.86 -2.39 15.44
N ARG A 51 4.54 -2.16 15.38
CA ARG A 51 3.80 -2.09 14.13
C ARG A 51 4.04 -0.75 13.46
N LYS A 52 3.67 -0.65 12.18
CA LYS A 52 3.83 0.59 11.40
C LYS A 52 3.17 1.80 12.08
N THR A 53 2.00 1.61 12.69
CA THR A 53 1.28 2.63 13.46
C THR A 53 2.05 3.06 14.70
N ASP A 54 2.64 2.09 15.41
CA ASP A 54 3.41 2.34 16.63
C ASP A 54 4.67 3.14 16.29
N VAL A 55 5.37 2.75 15.22
CA VAL A 55 6.55 3.48 14.72
C VAL A 55 6.23 4.95 14.43
N VAL A 56 5.08 5.23 13.79
CA VAL A 56 4.66 6.62 13.55
C VAL A 56 4.43 7.36 14.86
N SER A 57 3.69 6.77 15.81
CA SER A 57 3.44 7.41 17.11
C SER A 57 4.73 7.67 17.92
N MET A 58 5.70 6.76 17.82
CA MET A 58 7.00 6.90 18.47
C MET A 58 7.83 8.01 17.82
N LEU A 59 7.84 8.09 16.49
CA LEU A 59 8.53 9.15 15.74
C LEU A 59 7.93 10.52 16.03
N ASP A 60 6.60 10.62 16.10
CA ASP A 60 5.90 11.86 16.46
C ASP A 60 6.27 12.33 17.87
N THR A 61 6.37 11.40 18.82
CA THR A 61 6.80 11.70 20.20
C THR A 61 8.23 12.24 20.26
N LEU A 62 9.11 11.75 19.38
CA LEU A 62 10.50 12.19 19.29
C LEU A 62 10.70 13.42 18.37
N GLY A 63 9.66 13.83 17.63
CA GLY A 63 9.73 14.95 16.70
C GLY A 63 10.46 14.66 15.38
N TYR A 64 10.55 13.39 14.96
CA TYR A 64 11.17 13.00 13.69
C TYR A 64 10.12 12.63 12.65
N LYS A 65 10.38 12.92 11.37
CA LYS A 65 9.45 12.62 10.27
C LYS A 65 9.59 11.19 9.76
N SER A 66 10.74 10.56 9.99
CA SER A 66 11.03 9.22 9.51
C SER A 66 12.10 8.50 10.33
N LEU A 67 12.14 7.17 10.22
CA LEU A 67 13.24 6.36 10.77
C LEU A 67 14.60 6.71 10.15
N GLY A 68 14.62 7.13 8.88
CA GLY A 68 15.85 7.54 8.20
C GLY A 68 16.44 8.80 8.83
N GLU A 69 15.61 9.82 9.04
CA GLU A 69 16.01 11.05 9.71
C GLU A 69 16.54 10.79 11.13
N LEU A 70 15.86 9.93 11.89
CA LEU A 70 16.32 9.49 13.21
C LEU A 70 17.69 8.82 13.12
N THR A 71 17.90 7.93 12.15
CA THR A 71 19.15 7.19 11.97
C THR A 71 20.32 8.11 11.63
N GLU A 72 20.11 9.09 10.74
CA GLU A 72 21.12 10.08 10.36
C GLU A 72 21.54 10.98 11.52
N LYS A 73 20.62 11.26 12.46
CA LYS A 73 20.92 12.04 13.67
C LYS A 73 21.59 11.19 14.76
N ALA A 74 21.25 9.91 14.83
CA ALA A 74 21.80 9.00 15.84
C ALA A 74 23.20 8.48 15.48
N VAL A 75 23.49 8.23 14.20
CA VAL A 75 24.75 7.63 13.73
C VAL A 75 25.58 8.64 12.95
N PRO A 76 26.80 9.00 13.43
CA PRO A 76 27.70 9.88 12.70
C PRO A 76 28.10 9.31 11.32
N LYS A 77 28.08 10.16 10.29
CA LYS A 77 28.40 9.80 8.89
C LYS A 77 29.73 9.03 8.70
N PRO A 78 30.84 9.35 9.42
CA PRO A 78 32.11 8.66 9.20
C PRO A 78 32.09 7.17 9.52
N ILE A 79 31.20 6.73 10.42
CA ILE A 79 31.09 5.32 10.83
C ILE A 79 29.88 4.61 10.20
N GLN A 80 29.04 5.35 9.47
CA GLN A 80 27.86 4.80 8.83
C GLN A 80 28.23 4.03 7.56
N LEU A 81 27.78 2.78 7.45
CA LEU A 81 28.00 1.95 6.27
C LEU A 81 27.20 2.53 5.08
N GLN A 82 27.89 2.88 4.00
CA GLN A 82 27.32 3.52 2.80
C GLN A 82 26.88 2.52 1.72
N ARG A 83 26.75 1.24 2.08
CA ARG A 83 26.33 0.15 1.19
C ARG A 83 25.41 -0.80 1.94
N ASP A 84 24.65 -1.58 1.19
CA ASP A 84 23.89 -2.67 1.78
C ASP A 84 24.82 -3.76 2.34
N LEU A 85 24.29 -4.54 3.28
CA LEU A 85 25.00 -5.70 3.79
C LEU A 85 25.09 -6.75 2.68
N ASN A 86 26.30 -7.29 2.50
CA ASN A 86 26.53 -8.41 1.58
C ASN A 86 26.14 -9.71 2.29
N LEU A 87 24.87 -10.09 2.16
CA LEU A 87 24.28 -11.28 2.79
C LEU A 87 23.50 -12.08 1.75
N ASP A 88 23.43 -13.39 1.97
CA ASP A 88 22.56 -14.27 1.21
C ASP A 88 21.08 -13.96 1.45
N LYS A 89 20.21 -14.47 0.58
CA LYS A 89 18.77 -14.22 0.66
C LYS A 89 18.21 -14.62 2.03
N PRO A 90 17.28 -13.83 2.60
CA PRO A 90 16.73 -14.10 3.92
C PRO A 90 16.03 -15.47 3.93
N LEU A 91 16.42 -16.29 4.91
CA LEU A 91 15.83 -17.61 5.12
C LEU A 91 14.56 -17.52 5.96
N SER A 92 13.51 -18.24 5.58
CA SER A 92 12.32 -18.40 6.42
C SER A 92 12.66 -19.26 7.66
N LYS A 93 12.17 -18.90 8.86
CA LYS A 93 12.49 -19.57 10.15
C LYS A 93 12.51 -21.11 10.10
N TYR A 94 11.62 -21.71 9.31
CA TYR A 94 11.46 -23.16 9.20
C TYR A 94 12.62 -23.89 8.52
N SER A 95 13.50 -23.21 7.77
CA SER A 95 14.68 -23.85 7.17
C SER A 95 15.88 -23.93 8.13
N LYS A 96 15.80 -23.33 9.33
CA LYS A 96 16.91 -23.26 10.30
C LYS A 96 16.83 -24.27 11.45
N ILE A 97 15.79 -25.11 11.48
CA ILE A 97 15.58 -26.15 12.51
C ILE A 97 15.95 -27.54 11.97
N VAL A 98 16.22 -27.66 10.67
CA VAL A 98 16.55 -28.91 9.98
C VAL A 98 18.00 -28.82 9.50
N GLU A 99 18.95 -28.77 10.44
CA GLU A 99 20.36 -29.09 10.20
C GLU A 99 20.83 -30.06 11.29
#